data_AF-D2Z2J8-F1
#
_entry.id   AF-D2Z2J8-F1
#
_cell.length_a   1.000
_cell.length_b   1.000
_cell.length_c   1.000
_cell.angle_alpha   90.00
_cell.angle_beta   90.00
_cell.angle_gamma   90.00
#
_symmetry.space_group_name_H-M   'P 1'
#
loop_
_entity.id
_entity.type
_entity.pdbx_description
1 polymer ?
#
loop_
_entity_poly.entity_id
_entity_poly.type
_entity_poly.pdbx_seq_one_letter_code
_entity_poly.pdbx_strand_id
1 'polypeptide(L)'
;MITYGSYLQKDISLPGAAAQVCFLDTMVALLAGLVIFPAVFAFGVEPGAGPGLTFITLPGIFAQMPGGMIWSALFFLLLFVAALTSAISLLEVACAYFIDKGWSRAKAAWTMGTLIFLLGIPSGISLGGGLKIAGKDFMDVAGFFTDQIMMPLGGMLISIFVGWVIADVAKDEVTGNGRIPVFAGFDIWMIFVKFVSPLAILYIFVTGLKW
;
A
#
# COMPACT_ATOMS: atom_id res chain seq x y z
N MET A 1 7.40 -4.11 0.10
CA MET A 1 7.69 -5.40 0.80
C MET A 1 9.12 -5.91 0.61
N ILE A 2 9.87 -5.53 -0.43
CA ILE A 2 11.26 -5.99 -0.63
C ILE A 2 12.14 -5.68 0.60
N THR A 3 12.12 -4.45 1.10
CA THR A 3 12.90 -4.02 2.27
C THR A 3 12.57 -4.79 3.55
N TYR A 4 11.29 -5.09 3.81
CA TYR A 4 10.92 -5.94 4.94
C TYR A 4 11.32 -7.40 4.70
N GLY A 5 11.20 -7.88 3.47
CA GLY A 5 11.69 -9.19 3.07
C GLY A 5 13.19 -9.38 3.32
N SER A 6 14.01 -8.35 3.09
CA SER A 6 15.46 -8.42 3.34
C SER A 6 15.84 -8.55 4.82
N TYR A 7 14.91 -8.28 5.74
CA TYR A 7 15.12 -8.45 7.17
C TYR A 7 14.58 -9.79 7.72
N LEU A 8 13.92 -10.61 6.89
CA LEU A 8 13.42 -11.91 7.31
C LEU A 8 14.55 -12.93 7.46
N GLN A 9 14.39 -13.82 8.45
CA GLN A 9 15.27 -14.96 8.61
C GLN A 9 14.96 -16.03 7.55
N LYS A 10 15.97 -16.81 7.16
CA LYS A 10 15.89 -17.79 6.05
C LYS A 10 15.04 -19.04 6.34
N ASP A 11 14.56 -19.20 7.56
CA ASP A 11 13.69 -20.28 8.04
C ASP A 11 12.20 -19.90 7.99
N ILE A 12 11.88 -18.64 7.67
CA ILE A 12 10.50 -18.17 7.54
C ILE A 12 9.94 -18.53 6.16
N SER A 13 8.76 -19.15 6.14
CA SER A 13 8.05 -19.46 4.89
C SER A 13 7.49 -18.19 4.24
N LEU A 14 8.14 -17.75 3.16
CA LEU A 14 7.70 -16.60 2.37
C LEU A 14 6.30 -16.79 1.76
N PRO A 15 5.94 -17.95 1.17
CA PRO A 15 4.59 -18.15 0.63
C PRO A 15 3.51 -18.10 1.70
N GLY A 16 3.76 -18.67 2.89
CA GLY A 16 2.83 -18.63 4.01
C GLY A 16 2.62 -17.20 4.53
N ALA A 17 3.71 -16.45 4.69
CA ALA A 17 3.65 -15.05 5.10
C ALA A 17 2.88 -14.19 4.08
N ALA A 18 3.16 -14.37 2.78
CA ALA A 18 2.46 -13.65 1.72
C ALA A 18 0.95 -13.97 1.71
N ALA A 19 0.58 -15.24 1.83
CA ALA A 19 -0.82 -15.66 1.88
C ALA A 19 -1.56 -15.06 3.08
N GLN A 20 -0.94 -15.07 4.26
CA GLN A 20 -1.52 -14.50 5.48
C GLN A 20 -1.70 -12.98 5.35
N VAL A 21 -0.72 -12.26 4.81
CA VAL A 21 -0.82 -10.81 4.59
C VAL A 21 -1.96 -10.49 3.64
N CYS A 22 -2.02 -11.14 2.47
CA CYS A 22 -3.09 -10.92 1.49
C CYS A 22 -4.47 -11.25 2.04
N PHE A 23 -4.59 -12.34 2.81
CA PHE A 23 -5.86 -12.76 3.40
C PHE A 23 -6.34 -11.75 4.45
N LEU A 24 -5.47 -11.34 5.38
CA LEU A 24 -5.83 -10.38 6.42
C LEU A 24 -6.18 -9.01 5.82
N ASP A 25 -5.42 -8.53 4.84
CA ASP A 25 -5.70 -7.27 4.13
C ASP A 25 -7.08 -7.29 3.46
N THR A 26 -7.36 -8.37 2.70
CA THR A 26 -8.66 -8.55 2.04
C THR A 26 -9.80 -8.65 3.04
N MET A 27 -9.64 -9.42 4.12
CA MET A 27 -10.66 -9.54 5.15
C MET A 27 -10.97 -8.21 5.81
N VAL A 28 -9.95 -7.42 6.16
CA VAL A 28 -10.14 -6.10 6.76
C VAL A 28 -10.84 -5.16 5.78
N ALA A 29 -10.47 -5.17 4.50
CA ALA A 29 -11.13 -4.38 3.47
C ALA A 29 -12.62 -4.75 3.31
N LEU A 30 -12.96 -6.04 3.32
CA LEU A 30 -14.34 -6.51 3.27
C LEU A 30 -15.14 -6.08 4.50
N LEU A 31 -14.58 -6.23 5.71
CA LEU A 31 -15.21 -5.79 6.94
C LEU A 31 -15.43 -4.27 6.96
N ALA A 32 -14.44 -3.49 6.51
CA ALA A 32 -14.57 -2.04 6.38
C ALA A 32 -15.70 -1.67 5.41
N GLY A 33 -15.80 -2.35 4.26
CA GLY A 33 -16.90 -2.16 3.31
C GLY A 33 -18.27 -2.46 3.94
N LEU A 34 -18.40 -3.57 4.67
CA LEU A 34 -19.64 -3.95 5.36
C LEU A 34 -20.02 -2.98 6.48
N VAL A 35 -19.07 -2.27 7.07
CA VAL A 35 -19.36 -1.23 8.07
C VAL A 35 -19.72 0.09 7.41
N ILE A 36 -18.98 0.50 6.39
CA ILE A 36 -19.11 1.82 5.76
C ILE A 36 -20.36 1.91 4.89
N PHE A 37 -20.60 0.95 3.98
CA PHE A 37 -21.68 1.08 2.98
C PHE A 37 -23.08 1.14 3.59
N PRO A 38 -23.48 0.26 4.54
CA PRO A 38 -24.80 0.36 5.16
C PRO A 38 -25.02 1.71 5.83
N ALA A 39 -23.98 2.24 6.47
CA ALA A 39 -24.06 3.53 7.13
C ALA A 39 -24.18 4.67 6.10
N VAL A 40 -23.37 4.67 5.04
CA VAL A 40 -23.47 5.64 3.94
C VAL A 40 -24.90 5.69 3.35
N PHE A 41 -25.51 4.53 3.08
CA PHE A 41 -26.88 4.47 2.56
C PHE A 41 -27.94 4.87 3.59
N ALA A 42 -27.79 4.49 4.86
CA ALA A 42 -28.71 4.88 5.93
C ALA A 42 -28.71 6.41 6.16
N PHE A 43 -27.56 7.07 5.96
CA PHE A 43 -27.39 8.50 6.15
C PHE A 43 -27.54 9.33 4.87
N GLY A 44 -27.86 8.69 3.74
CA GLY A 44 -28.05 9.39 2.46
C GLY A 44 -26.79 10.09 1.94
N VAL A 45 -25.60 9.61 2.33
CA VAL A 45 -24.33 10.15 1.84
C VAL A 45 -24.01 9.52 0.50
N GLU A 46 -23.42 10.30 -0.41
CA GLU A 46 -22.97 9.81 -1.70
C GLU A 46 -21.80 8.80 -1.54
N PRO A 47 -21.96 7.55 -2.01
CA PRO A 47 -20.87 6.58 -1.99
C PRO A 47 -19.72 7.06 -2.88
N GLY A 48 -18.49 7.01 -2.38
CA GLY A 48 -17.30 7.37 -3.17
C GLY A 48 -16.83 8.82 -3.01
N ALA A 49 -17.28 9.55 -1.98
CA ALA A 49 -16.78 10.88 -1.61
C ALA A 49 -15.29 10.95 -1.18
N GLY A 50 -14.50 9.90 -1.48
CA GLY A 50 -13.07 9.82 -1.20
C GLY A 50 -12.74 10.01 0.30
N PRO A 51 -11.71 10.80 0.64
CA PRO A 51 -11.33 11.09 2.02
C PRO A 51 -12.48 11.62 2.89
N GLY A 52 -13.47 12.30 2.29
CA GLY A 52 -14.65 12.81 2.99
C GLY A 52 -15.46 11.72 3.69
N LEU A 53 -15.43 10.49 3.18
CA LEU A 53 -16.18 9.37 3.78
C LEU A 53 -15.71 9.04 5.21
N THR A 54 -14.39 9.01 5.41
CA THR A 54 -13.81 8.66 6.72
C THR A 54 -13.89 9.81 7.71
N PHE A 55 -13.74 11.06 7.25
CA PHE A 55 -13.65 12.22 8.13
C PHE A 55 -14.95 13.02 8.30
N ILE A 56 -15.97 12.77 7.48
CA ILE A 56 -17.28 13.43 7.56
C ILE A 56 -18.36 12.40 7.88
N THR A 57 -18.47 11.34 7.09
CA THR A 57 -19.56 10.37 7.22
C THR A 57 -19.46 9.56 8.50
N LEU A 58 -18.30 8.94 8.79
CA LEU A 58 -18.13 8.12 9.99
C LEU A 58 -18.32 8.90 11.30
N PRO A 59 -17.78 10.11 11.49
CA PRO A 59 -18.06 10.91 12.67
C PRO A 59 -19.55 11.28 12.80
N GLY A 60 -20.22 11.58 11.69
CA GLY A 60 -21.65 11.84 11.66
C GLY A 60 -22.48 10.63 12.12
N ILE A 61 -22.06 9.43 11.71
CA ILE A 61 -22.67 8.15 12.15
C ILE A 61 -22.48 7.96 13.65
N PHE A 62 -21.24 8.08 14.14
CA PHE A 62 -20.93 7.90 15.55
C PHE A 62 -21.68 8.89 16.43
N ALA A 63 -21.87 10.14 15.99
CA ALA A 63 -22.60 11.16 16.73
C ALA A 63 -24.07 10.78 17.03
N GLN A 64 -24.68 9.89 16.24
CA GLN A 64 -26.05 9.41 16.47
C GLN A 64 -26.11 8.14 17.32
N MET A 65 -24.96 7.51 17.59
CA MET A 65 -24.88 6.34 18.46
C MET A 65 -24.83 6.76 19.93
N PRO A 66 -25.46 5.99 20.84
CA PRO A 66 -25.23 6.15 22.27
C PRO A 66 -23.72 6.05 22.59
N GLY A 67 -23.17 7.07 23.25
CA GLY A 67 -21.74 7.13 23.52
C GLY A 67 -20.86 7.43 22.29
N GLY A 68 -21.41 8.07 21.26
CA GLY A 68 -20.74 8.38 19.99
C GLY A 68 -19.31 8.94 20.09
N MET A 69 -19.05 9.80 21.07
CA MET A 69 -17.70 10.34 21.32
C MET A 69 -16.66 9.25 21.62
N ILE A 70 -17.05 8.20 22.36
CA ILE A 70 -16.17 7.06 22.68
C ILE A 70 -15.83 6.30 21.40
N TRP A 71 -16.84 6.02 20.56
CA TRP A 71 -16.66 5.32 19.30
C TRP A 71 -15.81 6.11 18.31
N SER A 72 -16.04 7.41 18.16
CA SER A 72 -15.20 8.30 17.35
C SER A 72 -13.76 8.31 17.84
N ALA A 73 -13.53 8.45 19.14
CA ALA A 73 -12.18 8.49 19.72
C ALA A 73 -11.43 7.17 19.50
N LEU A 74 -12.07 6.03 19.75
CA LEU A 74 -11.48 4.71 19.51
C LEU A 74 -11.19 4.48 18.03
N PHE A 75 -12.12 4.84 17.14
CA PHE A 75 -11.94 4.70 15.71
C PHE A 75 -10.73 5.50 15.21
N PHE A 76 -10.63 6.79 15.53
CA PHE A 76 -9.52 7.62 15.09
C PHE A 76 -8.19 7.25 15.75
N LEU A 77 -8.20 6.75 16.99
CA LEU A 77 -6.99 6.22 17.61
C LEU A 77 -6.46 5.00 16.85
N LEU A 78 -7.34 4.05 16.52
CA LEU A 78 -6.97 2.87 15.74
C LEU A 78 -6.54 3.22 14.31
N LEU A 79 -7.26 4.14 13.66
CA LEU A 79 -6.91 4.66 12.34
C LEU A 79 -5.53 5.34 12.35
N PHE A 80 -5.24 6.13 13.39
CA PHE A 80 -3.94 6.78 13.56
C PHE A 80 -2.82 5.76 13.72
N VAL A 81 -2.99 4.73 14.55
CA VAL A 81 -2.00 3.66 14.73
C VAL A 81 -1.77 2.92 13.41
N ALA A 82 -2.83 2.59 12.67
CA ALA A 82 -2.74 1.92 11.37
C ALA A 82 -2.03 2.78 10.30
N ALA A 83 -2.33 4.08 10.27
CA ALA A 83 -1.67 5.03 9.37
C ALA A 83 -0.18 5.20 9.74
N LEU A 84 0.13 5.26 11.04
CA LEU A 84 1.50 5.41 11.54
C LEU A 84 2.38 4.20 11.17
N THR A 85 1.90 2.98 11.38
CA THR A 85 2.66 1.77 11.02
C THR A 85 2.92 1.68 9.51
N SER A 86 1.95 2.08 8.70
CA SER A 86 2.10 2.19 7.24
C SER A 86 3.13 3.26 6.84
N ALA A 87 3.09 4.43 7.48
CA ALA A 87 4.04 5.50 7.24
C ALA A 87 5.49 5.10 7.60
N ILE A 88 5.67 4.36 8.70
CA ILE A 88 6.98 3.82 9.09
C ILE A 88 7.53 2.88 8.01
N SER A 89 6.68 2.00 7.47
CA SER A 89 7.05 1.08 6.38
C SER A 89 7.52 1.82 5.12
N LEU A 90 6.78 2.87 4.73
CA LEU A 90 7.14 3.69 3.56
C LEU A 90 8.44 4.46 3.77
N LEU A 91 8.65 5.03 4.96
CA LEU A 91 9.89 5.74 5.30
C LEU A 91 11.09 4.79 5.31
N GLU A 92 10.93 3.56 5.81
CA GLU A 92 12.02 2.58 5.87
C GLU A 92 12.55 2.21 4.48
N VAL A 93 11.68 2.14 3.45
CA VAL A 93 12.11 1.91 2.07
C VAL A 93 13.08 3.00 1.59
N ALA A 94 12.75 4.27 1.86
CA ALA A 94 13.60 5.39 1.51
C ALA A 94 14.91 5.40 2.32
N CYS A 95 14.83 5.11 3.63
CA CYS A 95 15.99 5.07 4.51
C CYS A 95 16.96 3.94 4.17
N ALA A 96 16.46 2.73 3.92
CA ALA A 96 17.26 1.54 3.66
C ALA A 96 18.22 1.76 2.48
N TYR A 97 17.75 2.40 1.41
CA TYR A 97 18.59 2.74 0.26
C TYR A 97 19.83 3.57 0.63
N PHE A 98 19.66 4.60 1.46
CA PHE A 98 20.78 5.45 1.89
C PHE A 98 21.65 4.80 2.96
N ILE A 99 21.07 3.94 3.80
CA ILE A 99 21.81 3.13 4.77
C ILE A 99 22.75 2.18 4.04
N ASP A 100 22.30 1.52 2.97
CA ASP A 100 23.14 0.66 2.13
C ASP A 100 24.27 1.45 1.42
N LYS A 101 24.10 2.75 1.24
CA LYS A 101 25.13 3.69 0.76
C LYS A 101 26.04 4.23 1.88
N GLY A 102 25.92 3.71 3.10
CA GLY A 102 26.79 4.02 4.24
C GLY A 102 26.30 5.13 5.16
N TRP A 103 25.05 5.58 5.06
CA TRP A 103 24.49 6.55 6.01
C TRP A 103 24.13 5.88 7.34
N SER A 104 24.24 6.62 8.44
CA SER A 104 23.68 6.16 9.71
C SER A 104 22.15 6.19 9.66
N ARG A 105 21.49 5.24 10.34
CA ARG A 105 20.02 5.14 10.37
C ARG A 105 19.36 6.44 10.81
N ALA A 106 19.88 7.09 11.84
CA ALA A 106 19.36 8.37 12.34
C ALA A 106 19.46 9.48 11.29
N LYS A 107 20.60 9.56 10.57
CA LYS A 107 20.78 10.54 9.49
C LYS A 107 19.79 10.28 8.36
N ALA A 108 19.66 9.04 7.89
CA ALA A 108 18.72 8.67 6.83
C ALA A 108 17.27 8.97 7.22
N ALA A 109 16.85 8.60 8.44
CA ALA A 109 15.49 8.86 8.92
C ALA A 109 15.15 10.34 9.02
N TRP A 110 16.02 11.16 9.63
CA TRP A 110 15.76 12.60 9.75
C TRP A 110 15.75 13.29 8.39
N THR A 111 16.73 13.01 7.54
CA THR A 111 16.82 13.64 6.22
C THR A 111 15.66 13.25 5.31
N MET A 112 15.36 11.96 5.15
CA MET A 112 14.25 11.50 4.31
C MET A 112 12.90 11.91 4.90
N GLY A 113 12.74 11.84 6.23
CA GLY A 113 11.53 12.30 6.92
C GLY A 113 11.26 13.78 6.68
N THR A 114 12.28 14.64 6.81
CA THR A 114 12.15 16.08 6.51
C THR A 114 11.84 16.32 5.03
N LEU A 115 12.50 15.63 4.09
CA LEU A 115 12.23 15.78 2.66
C LEU A 115 10.80 15.36 2.30
N ILE A 116 10.34 14.22 2.81
CA ILE A 116 8.97 13.74 2.59
C ILE A 116 7.95 14.70 3.22
N PHE A 117 8.23 15.22 4.42
CA PHE A 117 7.38 16.22 5.06
C PHE A 117 7.25 17.49 4.22
N LEU A 118 8.38 18.02 3.71
CA LEU A 118 8.38 19.19 2.84
C LEU A 118 7.60 18.95 1.54
N LEU A 119 7.70 17.76 0.96
CA LEU A 119 6.91 17.36 -0.22
C LEU A 119 5.41 17.17 0.11
N GLY A 120 5.06 16.87 1.36
CA GLY A 120 3.68 16.75 1.82
C GLY A 120 2.97 18.10 2.04
N ILE A 121 3.71 19.19 2.29
CA ILE A 121 3.13 20.53 2.50
C ILE A 121 2.29 20.98 1.29
N PRO A 122 2.78 20.92 0.03
CA PRO A 122 1.97 21.24 -1.15
C PRO A 122 0.69 20.41 -1.26
N SER A 123 0.72 19.11 -0.90
CA SER A 123 -0.46 18.24 -0.91
C SER A 123 -1.52 18.69 0.09
N GLY A 124 -1.11 19.11 1.29
CA GLY A 124 -2.04 19.65 2.29
C GLY A 124 -2.66 20.98 1.85
N ILE A 125 -1.87 21.84 1.19
CA ILE A 125 -2.36 23.14 0.68
C ILE A 125 -3.32 22.94 -0.50
N SER A 126 -3.09 21.96 -1.38
CA SER A 126 -3.96 21.75 -2.53
C SER A 126 -5.39 21.34 -2.14
N LEU A 127 -5.55 20.58 -1.05
CA LEU A 127 -6.86 20.19 -0.51
C LEU A 127 -7.72 21.39 -0.06
N GLY A 128 -7.09 22.51 0.33
CA GLY A 128 -7.77 23.74 0.72
C GLY A 128 -8.16 24.66 -0.44
N GLY A 129 -8.02 24.22 -1.69
CA GLY A 129 -8.29 25.02 -2.90
C GLY A 129 -7.09 25.84 -3.39
N GLY A 130 -5.88 25.52 -2.93
CA GLY A 130 -4.64 26.22 -3.26
C GLY A 130 -3.98 25.77 -4.57
N LEU A 131 -2.75 25.25 -4.47
CA LEU A 131 -1.84 24.93 -5.57
C LEU A 131 -2.46 23.95 -6.59
N LYS A 132 -2.81 24.49 -7.77
CA LYS A 132 -3.24 23.71 -8.94
C LYS A 132 -2.11 23.57 -9.93
N ILE A 133 -1.77 22.34 -10.30
CA ILE A 133 -0.82 22.03 -11.37
C ILE A 133 -1.62 21.48 -12.55
N ALA A 134 -1.51 22.13 -13.71
CA ALA A 134 -2.21 21.71 -14.94
C ALA A 134 -3.75 21.53 -14.75
N GLY A 135 -4.36 22.36 -13.89
CA GLY A 135 -5.80 22.33 -13.62
C GLY A 135 -6.27 21.25 -12.64
N LYS A 136 -5.37 20.40 -12.13
CA LYS A 136 -5.62 19.42 -11.07
C LYS A 136 -4.92 19.82 -9.78
N ASP A 137 -5.44 19.37 -8.65
CA ASP A 137 -4.80 19.61 -7.35
C ASP A 137 -3.47 18.86 -7.27
N PHE A 138 -2.47 19.45 -6.59
CA PHE A 138 -1.15 18.82 -6.45
C PHE A 138 -1.24 17.38 -5.94
N MET A 139 -2.10 17.13 -4.95
CA MET A 139 -2.33 15.80 -4.38
C MET A 139 -2.83 14.80 -5.43
N ASP A 140 -3.71 15.22 -6.35
CA ASP A 140 -4.23 14.35 -7.41
C ASP A 140 -3.16 14.02 -8.44
N VAL A 141 -2.33 15.00 -8.81
CA VAL A 141 -1.20 14.78 -9.74
C VAL A 141 -0.17 13.85 -9.13
N ALA A 142 0.18 14.06 -7.85
CA ALA A 142 1.10 13.19 -7.13
C ALA A 142 0.53 11.77 -7.01
N GLY A 143 -0.73 11.62 -6.60
CA GLY A 143 -1.41 10.33 -6.50
C GLY A 143 -1.53 9.61 -7.84
N PHE A 144 -1.82 10.33 -8.92
CA PHE A 144 -1.82 9.75 -10.27
C PHE A 144 -0.44 9.18 -10.64
N PHE A 145 0.62 9.96 -10.41
CA PHE A 145 1.98 9.52 -10.74
C PHE A 145 2.43 8.34 -9.89
N THR A 146 2.20 8.35 -8.58
CA THR A 146 2.61 7.25 -7.71
C THR A 146 1.75 6.02 -7.91
N ASP A 147 0.43 6.18 -7.87
CA ASP A 147 -0.49 5.06 -7.70
C ASP A 147 -0.89 4.42 -9.02
N GLN A 148 -1.01 5.22 -10.08
CA GLN A 148 -1.39 4.70 -11.40
C GLN A 148 -0.19 4.41 -12.28
N ILE A 149 0.95 5.09 -12.07
CA ILE A 149 2.15 4.90 -12.92
C ILE A 149 3.22 4.07 -12.19
N MET A 150 3.78 4.59 -11.10
CA MET A 150 4.97 3.99 -10.47
C MET A 150 4.68 2.62 -9.86
N MET A 151 3.58 2.47 -9.10
CA MET A 151 3.26 1.19 -8.44
C MET A 151 2.99 0.05 -9.43
N PRO A 152 2.12 0.21 -10.46
CA PRO A 152 1.88 -0.85 -11.43
C PRO A 152 3.13 -1.16 -12.26
N LEU A 153 3.84 -0.14 -12.73
CA LEU A 153 5.07 -0.32 -13.50
C LEU A 153 6.15 -1.05 -12.68
N GLY A 154 6.34 -0.66 -11.42
CA GLY A 154 7.25 -1.33 -10.49
C GLY A 154 6.87 -2.79 -10.27
N GLY A 155 5.59 -3.07 -10.04
CA GLY A 155 5.07 -4.44 -9.92
C GLY A 155 5.30 -5.28 -11.17
N MET A 156 5.06 -4.71 -12.36
CA MET A 156 5.30 -5.39 -13.63
C MET A 156 6.79 -5.70 -13.83
N LEU A 157 7.68 -4.75 -13.58
CA LEU A 157 9.12 -4.95 -13.71
C LEU A 157 9.64 -6.00 -12.73
N ILE A 158 9.17 -6.00 -11.48
CA ILE A 158 9.50 -7.04 -10.49
C ILE A 158 9.00 -8.40 -10.98
N SER A 159 7.77 -8.48 -11.50
CA SER A 159 7.19 -9.72 -12.01
C SER A 159 7.98 -10.28 -13.20
N ILE A 160 8.38 -9.42 -14.14
CA ILE A 160 9.21 -9.82 -15.28
C ILE A 160 10.60 -10.26 -14.82
N PHE A 161 11.21 -9.53 -13.88
CA PHE A 161 12.52 -9.87 -13.34
C PHE A 161 12.51 -11.24 -12.66
N VAL A 162 11.57 -11.48 -11.74
CA VAL A 162 11.42 -12.77 -11.05
C VAL A 162 11.04 -13.88 -12.03
N GLY A 163 10.12 -13.61 -12.95
CA GLY A 163 9.60 -14.59 -13.89
C GLY A 163 10.60 -15.00 -14.96
N TRP A 164 11.43 -14.09 -15.48
CA TRP A 164 12.24 -14.33 -16.68
C TRP A 164 13.74 -14.20 -16.46
N VAL A 165 14.20 -13.40 -15.51
CA VAL A 165 15.64 -13.12 -15.31
C VAL A 165 16.24 -14.02 -14.23
N ILE A 166 15.54 -14.21 -13.11
CA ILE A 166 16.03 -15.01 -11.98
C ILE A 166 15.19 -16.27 -11.72
N ALA A 167 14.45 -16.73 -12.74
CA ALA A 167 13.50 -17.84 -12.63
C ALA A 167 14.12 -19.12 -12.06
N ASP A 168 15.36 -19.41 -12.45
CA ASP A 168 16.08 -20.62 -12.05
C ASP A 168 16.50 -20.58 -10.57
N VAL A 169 16.77 -19.38 -10.04
CA VAL A 169 17.21 -19.16 -8.65
C VAL A 169 16.01 -18.92 -7.72
N ALA A 170 14.86 -18.51 -8.27
CA ALA A 170 13.65 -18.21 -7.50
C ALA A 170 13.18 -19.40 -6.64
N LYS A 171 13.36 -20.64 -7.13
CA LYS A 171 12.97 -21.85 -6.38
C LYS A 171 13.85 -22.06 -5.14
N ASP A 172 15.15 -21.83 -5.27
CA ASP A 172 16.10 -22.00 -4.18
C ASP A 172 15.91 -20.92 -3.11
N GLU A 173 15.67 -19.67 -3.53
CA GLU A 173 15.40 -18.56 -2.62
C GLU A 173 14.08 -18.72 -1.86
N VAL A 174 13.00 -19.15 -2.52
CA VAL A 174 11.70 -19.38 -1.86
C VAL A 174 11.75 -20.53 -0.85
N THR A 175 12.64 -21.51 -1.04
CA THR A 175 12.84 -22.63 -0.12
C THR A 175 13.91 -22.38 0.94
N GLY A 176 14.55 -21.20 0.93
CA GLY A 176 15.67 -20.91 1.81
C GLY A 176 16.85 -21.87 1.62
N ASN A 177 17.14 -22.24 0.36
CA ASN A 177 18.08 -23.28 -0.05
C ASN A 177 17.72 -24.67 0.51
N GLY A 178 16.46 -25.08 0.33
CA GLY A 178 15.97 -26.41 0.75
C GLY A 178 15.66 -26.57 2.24
N ARG A 179 15.63 -25.48 3.02
CA ARG A 179 15.20 -25.48 4.43
C ARG A 179 13.70 -25.61 4.61
N ILE A 180 12.95 -25.18 3.60
CA ILE A 180 11.49 -25.17 3.58
C ILE A 180 11.04 -25.99 2.37
N PRO A 181 10.08 -26.94 2.53
CA PRO A 181 9.59 -27.71 1.40
C PRO A 181 8.95 -26.79 0.35
N VAL A 182 9.21 -27.08 -0.92
CA VAL A 182 8.55 -26.39 -2.04
C VAL A 182 7.04 -26.60 -1.89
N PHE A 183 6.27 -25.51 -1.93
CA PHE A 183 4.82 -25.61 -1.89
C PHE A 183 4.28 -26.16 -3.23
N ALA A 184 3.23 -27.00 -3.16
CA ALA A 184 2.69 -27.72 -4.32
C ALA A 184 2.21 -26.81 -5.48
N GLY A 185 1.99 -25.53 -5.21
CA GLY A 185 1.56 -24.54 -6.20
C GLY A 185 2.68 -23.72 -6.84
N PHE A 186 3.96 -24.09 -6.68
CA PHE A 186 5.08 -23.27 -7.17
C PHE A 186 5.04 -23.04 -8.69
N ASP A 187 4.77 -24.09 -9.48
CA ASP A 187 4.73 -23.97 -10.94
C ASP A 187 3.56 -23.08 -11.39
N ILE A 188 2.42 -23.18 -10.70
CA ILE A 188 1.26 -22.30 -10.92
C ILE A 188 1.65 -20.86 -10.59
N TRP A 189 2.25 -20.62 -9.43
CA TRP A 189 2.72 -19.29 -9.05
C TRP A 189 3.70 -18.71 -10.07
N MET A 190 4.65 -19.51 -10.57
CA MET A 190 5.59 -19.08 -11.61
C MET A 190 4.90 -18.74 -12.93
N ILE A 191 3.84 -19.46 -13.32
CA ILE A 191 3.02 -19.08 -14.49
C ILE A 191 2.35 -17.72 -14.26
N PHE A 192 1.82 -17.48 -13.06
CA PHE A 192 1.23 -16.21 -12.72
C PHE A 192 2.26 -15.08 -12.79
N VAL A 193 3.44 -15.25 -12.19
CA VAL A 193 4.52 -14.25 -12.21
C VAL A 193 5.07 -14.02 -13.62
N LYS A 194 5.22 -15.07 -14.43
CA LYS A 194 5.77 -14.96 -15.81
C LYS A 194 4.81 -14.30 -16.78
N PHE A 195 3.51 -14.63 -16.69
CA PHE A 195 2.54 -14.29 -17.74
C PHE A 195 1.33 -13.52 -17.19
N VAL A 196 0.64 -14.05 -16.18
CA VAL A 196 -0.66 -13.48 -15.75
C VAL A 196 -0.49 -12.09 -15.14
N SER A 197 0.40 -11.92 -14.16
CA SER A 197 0.67 -10.67 -13.48
C SER A 197 1.12 -9.55 -14.43
N PRO A 198 2.16 -9.72 -15.27
CA PRO A 198 2.59 -8.64 -16.16
C PRO A 198 1.53 -8.30 -17.22
N LEU A 199 0.82 -9.30 -17.77
CA LEU A 199 -0.24 -9.04 -18.75
C LEU A 199 -1.47 -8.35 -18.12
N ALA A 200 -1.88 -8.75 -16.92
CA ALA A 200 -2.98 -8.12 -16.20
C ALA A 200 -2.63 -6.68 -15.83
N ILE A 201 -1.41 -6.43 -15.36
CA ILE A 201 -0.93 -5.07 -15.08
C ILE A 201 -0.89 -4.24 -16.36
N LEU A 202 -0.36 -4.78 -17.46
CA LEU A 202 -0.33 -4.09 -18.75
C LEU A 202 -1.75 -3.75 -19.24
N TYR A 203 -2.70 -4.67 -19.09
CA TYR A 203 -4.10 -4.44 -19.43
C TYR A 203 -4.71 -3.31 -18.59
N ILE A 204 -4.51 -3.33 -17.27
CA ILE A 204 -4.95 -2.26 -16.36
C ILE A 204 -4.29 -0.94 -16.73
N PHE A 205 -3.01 -0.96 -17.12
CA PHE A 205 -2.28 0.23 -17.52
C PHE A 205 -2.89 0.85 -18.78
N VAL A 206 -3.11 0.05 -19.83
CA VAL A 206 -3.69 0.50 -21.10
C VAL A 206 -5.15 0.97 -20.95
N THR A 207 -5.93 0.28 -20.11
CA THR A 207 -7.35 0.61 -19.91
C THR A 207 -7.59 1.69 -18.86
N GLY A 208 -6.71 1.82 -17.87
CA GLY A 208 -6.76 2.79 -16.79
C GLY A 208 -6.18 4.15 -17.15
N LEU A 209 -5.18 4.20 -18.04
CA LEU A 209 -4.70 5.44 -18.69
C LEU A 209 -5.66 5.90 -19.80
N LYS A 210 -6.95 6.03 -19.48
CA LYS A 210 -7.86 6.82 -20.30
C LYS A 210 -7.64 8.29 -19.91
N TRP A 211 -6.99 9.01 -20.82
CA TRP A 211 -6.86 10.46 -20.78
C TRP A 211 -8.21 11.16 -20.82
#